data_AF-A7TPE8-F1
#
_entry.id   AF-A7TPE8-F1
#
_cell.length_a   1.000
_cell.length_b   1.000
_cell.length_c   1.000
_cell.angle_alpha   90.00
_cell.angle_beta   90.00
_cell.angle_gamma   90.00
#
_symmetry.space_group_name_H-M   'P 1'
#
loop_
_entity.id
_entity.type
_entity.pdbx_description
1 polymer ?
#
loop_
_entity_poly.entity_id
_entity_poly.type
_entity_poly.pdbx_seq_one_letter_code
_entity_poly.pdbx_strand_id
1 'polypeptide(L)' 'MRPRKYATISKTHKTVSRIYGGSRCSNCVKERITRAFLIEEQKIVKKVVKEQTEAAKKDAAKKTKKGKKRN' A
#
# COMPACT_ATOMS: atom_id res chain seq x y z
N MET A 1 -5.77 -3.30 35.91
CA MET A 1 -4.80 -3.73 36.95
C MET A 1 -3.93 -2.53 37.34
N ARG A 2 -3.55 -2.39 38.62
CA ARG A 2 -2.66 -1.29 39.04
C ARG A 2 -1.27 -1.41 38.40
N PRO A 3 -0.60 -0.31 38.00
CA PRO A 3 0.70 -0.33 37.34
C PRO A 3 1.78 -1.16 38.05
N ARG A 4 1.82 -1.10 39.40
CA ARG A 4 2.76 -1.88 40.21
C ARG A 4 2.57 -3.40 40.06
N LYS A 5 1.32 -3.86 39.98
CA LYS A 5 0.98 -5.28 39.73
C LYS A 5 1.20 -5.64 38.26
N TYR A 6 0.98 -4.70 37.34
CA TYR A 6 1.23 -4.91 35.92
C TYR A 6 2.73 -5.09 35.61
N ALA A 7 3.63 -4.49 36.39
CA ALA A 7 5.08 -4.64 36.21
C ALA A 7 5.57 -6.10 36.41
N THR A 8 5.03 -6.83 37.39
CA THR A 8 5.57 -8.13 37.82
C THR A 8 5.02 -9.35 37.07
N ILE A 9 3.94 -9.18 36.29
CA ILE A 9 3.29 -10.30 35.59
C ILE A 9 4.07 -10.75 34.36
N SER A 10 3.85 -12.00 33.93
CA SER A 10 4.43 -12.53 32.69
C SER A 10 3.95 -11.77 31.44
N LYS A 11 4.71 -11.86 30.35
CA LYS A 11 4.38 -11.15 29.11
C LYS A 11 3.10 -11.68 28.45
N THR A 12 2.81 -12.97 28.57
CA THR A 12 1.66 -13.63 27.94
C THR A 12 0.32 -13.12 28.45
N HIS A 13 0.25 -12.63 29.69
CA HIS A 13 -0.96 -12.01 30.24
C HIS A 13 -1.09 -10.51 29.89
N LYS A 14 -0.03 -9.88 29.36
CA LYS A 14 -0.01 -8.45 29.02
C LYS A 14 -0.25 -8.19 27.54
N THR A 15 0.19 -9.10 26.69
CA THR A 15 0.17 -8.91 25.24
C THR A 15 -0.60 -10.03 24.55
N VAL A 16 -0.93 -9.80 23.27
CA VAL A 16 -1.50 -10.82 22.40
C VAL A 16 -0.49 -11.13 21.31
N SER A 17 -0.35 -12.39 20.91
CA SER A 17 0.55 -12.82 19.83
C SER A 17 0.01 -12.42 18.45
N ARG A 18 0.09 -11.13 18.14
CA ARG A 18 -0.20 -10.54 16.81
C ARG A 18 0.46 -9.18 16.66
N ILE A 19 0.51 -8.65 15.44
CA ILE A 19 0.99 -7.28 15.21
C ILE A 19 0.10 -6.26 15.92
N TYR A 20 0.73 -5.30 16.61
CA TYR A 20 0.07 -4.35 17.52
C TYR A 20 -0.74 -5.01 18.65
N GLY A 21 -0.40 -6.23 19.04
CA GLY A 21 -1.00 -6.93 20.18
C GLY A 21 -0.88 -6.12 21.48
N GLY A 22 -1.94 -6.13 22.31
CA GLY A 22 -2.01 -5.36 23.55
C GLY A 22 -2.19 -3.85 23.40
N SER A 23 -1.99 -3.28 22.20
CA SER A 23 -2.15 -1.83 21.94
C SER A 23 -3.34 -1.51 21.02
N ARG A 24 -3.70 -2.41 20.11
CA ARG A 24 -4.79 -2.20 19.15
C ARG A 24 -5.75 -3.38 19.10
N CYS A 25 -7.01 -3.07 18.78
CA CYS A 25 -8.08 -4.04 18.58
C CYS A 25 -7.86 -4.89 17.31
N SER A 26 -8.48 -6.06 17.20
CA SER A 26 -8.38 -6.92 16.01
C SER A 26 -8.86 -6.22 14.73
N ASN A 27 -10.02 -5.56 14.80
CA ASN A 27 -10.61 -4.84 13.67
C ASN A 27 -9.68 -3.71 13.19
N CYS A 28 -9.13 -2.95 14.14
CA CYS A 28 -8.18 -1.86 13.91
C CYS A 28 -6.93 -2.34 13.14
N VAL A 29 -6.43 -3.54 13.44
CA VAL A 29 -5.26 -4.14 12.77
C VAL A 29 -5.64 -4.60 11.37
N LYS A 30 -6.81 -5.23 11.20
CA LYS A 30 -7.32 -5.65 9.89
C LYS A 30 -7.52 -4.47 8.94
N GLU A 31 -8.12 -3.38 9.42
CA GLU A 31 -8.29 -2.14 8.65
C GLU A 31 -6.96 -1.51 8.23
N ARG A 32 -5.95 -1.50 9.12
CA ARG A 32 -4.61 -1.01 8.74
C ARG A 32 -3.96 -1.83 7.65
N ILE A 33 -4.02 -3.16 7.77
CA ILE A 33 -3.43 -4.08 6.79
C ILE A 33 -4.10 -3.91 5.43
N THR A 34 -5.43 -3.97 5.40
CA THR A 34 -6.22 -3.84 4.16
C THR A 34 -6.05 -2.46 3.53
N ARG A 35 -6.09 -1.38 4.31
CA ARG A 35 -5.87 -0.02 3.81
C ARG A 35 -4.46 0.16 3.23
N ALA A 36 -3.43 -0.30 3.94
CA ALA A 36 -2.05 -0.18 3.47
C ALA A 36 -1.85 -0.92 2.14
N PHE A 37 -2.36 -2.16 2.06
CA PHE A 37 -2.31 -2.96 0.84
C PHE A 37 -3.00 -2.25 -0.33
N LEU A 38 -4.26 -1.84 -0.17
CA LEU A 38 -5.01 -1.19 -1.25
C LEU A 38 -4.40 0.13 -1.70
N ILE A 39 -3.80 0.91 -0.79
CA ILE A 39 -3.11 2.15 -1.15
C ILE A 39 -1.87 1.88 -2.00
N GLU A 40 -1.08 0.86 -1.66
CA GLU A 40 0.10 0.50 -2.45
C GLU A 40 -0.28 -0.07 -3.82
N GLU A 41 -1.31 -0.92 -3.88
CA GLU A 41 -1.86 -1.42 -5.15
C GLU A 41 -2.33 -0.26 -6.05
N GLN A 42 -3.09 0.69 -5.49
CA GLN A 42 -3.51 1.88 -6.23
C GLN A 42 -2.34 2.74 -6.70
N LYS A 43 -1.26 2.85 -5.92
CA LYS A 43 -0.04 3.58 -6.34
C LYS A 43 0.62 2.90 -7.54
N ILE A 44 0.71 1.57 -7.54
CA ILE A 44 1.29 0.79 -8.64
C ILE A 44 0.44 0.96 -9.91
N VAL A 45 -0.87 0.75 -9.82
CA VAL A 45 -1.79 0.92 -10.95
C VAL A 45 -1.69 2.33 -11.54
N LYS A 46 -1.66 3.37 -10.70
CA LYS A 46 -1.51 4.76 -11.16
C LYS A 46 -0.18 5.01 -11.89
N LYS A 47 0.91 4.36 -11.48
CA LYS A 47 2.22 4.47 -12.17
C LYS A 47 2.17 3.79 -13.53
N VAL A 48 1.70 2.55 -13.59
CA VAL A 48 1.60 1.76 -14.83
C VAL A 48 0.71 2.44 -15.86
N VAL A 49 -0.46 2.96 -15.46
CA VAL A 49 -1.36 3.68 -16.38
C VAL A 49 -0.68 4.92 -16.95
N LYS A 50 0.04 5.69 -16.13
CA LYS A 50 0.78 6.86 -16.62
C LYS A 50 1.83 6.46 -17.65
N GLU A 51 2.66 5.47 -17.35
CA GLU A 51 3.70 4.98 -18.27
C GLU A 51 3.11 4.48 -19.61
N GLN A 52 2.01 3.74 -19.57
CA GLN A 52 1.31 3.27 -20.78
C GLN A 52 0.74 4.43 -21.61
N THR A 53 0.13 5.43 -20.97
CA THR A 53 -0.40 6.60 -21.70
C THR A 53 0.70 7.43 -22.34
N GLU A 54 1.86 7.57 -21.69
CA GLU A 54 3.02 8.25 -22.22
C GLU A 54 3.66 7.48 -23.37
N ALA A 55 3.76 6.15 -23.27
CA ALA A 55 4.22 5.29 -24.35
C ALA A 55 3.28 5.39 -25.57
N ALA A 56 1.96 5.32 -25.37
CA ALA A 56 0.98 5.45 -26.44
C ALA A 56 1.03 6.82 -27.15
N LYS A 57 1.26 7.92 -26.40
CA LYS A 57 1.46 9.26 -26.99
C LYS A 57 2.73 9.34 -27.83
N LYS A 58 3.83 8.73 -27.36
CA LYS A 58 5.10 8.66 -28.12
C LYS A 58 4.93 7.83 -29.40
N ASP A 59 4.18 6.73 -29.36
CA ASP A 59 3.90 5.91 -30.53
C ASP A 59 3.00 6.63 -31.55
N ALA A 60 2.01 7.39 -31.08
CA ALA A 60 1.17 8.24 -31.94
C ALA A 60 1.98 9.35 -32.63
N ALA A 61 2.90 10.01 -31.89
CA ALA A 61 3.80 11.02 -32.45
C ALA A 61 4.83 10.46 -33.45
N LYS A 62 5.24 9.20 -33.28
CA LYS A 62 6.13 8.50 -34.22
C LYS A 62 5.41 8.13 -35.52
N LYS A 63 4.12 7.78 -35.46
CA LYS A 63 3.29 7.48 -36.64
C LYS A 63 3.03 8.73 -37.49
N THR A 64 2.75 9.88 -36.90
CA THR A 64 2.54 11.14 -37.65
C THR A 64 3.81 11.65 -38.34
N LYS A 65 4.99 11.55 -37.70
CA LYS A 65 6.27 11.89 -38.37
C LYS A 65 6.63 10.94 -39.53
N LYS A 66 6.28 9.66 -39.44
CA LYS A 66 6.53 8.68 -40.53
C LYS A 66 5.60 8.87 -41.73
N GLY A 67 4.38 9.37 -41.52
CA GLY A 67 3.47 9.78 -42.59
C GLY A 67 3.92 11.04 -43.32
N LYS A 68 4.39 12.06 -42.58
CA LYS A 68 4.87 13.33 -43.17
C LYS A 68 6.20 13.21 -43.95
N LYS A 69 7.01 12.17 -43.69
CA LYS A 69 8.26 11.89 -44.44
C LYS A 69 8.01 11.09 -45.73
N ARG A 70 6.80 10.60 -45.97
CA ARG A 70 6.43 9.80 -47.15
C ARG A 70 5.71 10.60 -48.24
N ASN A 71 5.48 11.91 -48.04
CA ASN A 71 5.00 12.85 -49.06
C ASN A 71 6.10 13.87 -49.37
#